data_AF-A0A9E5PFL2-F1
#
_entry.id   AF-A0A9E5PFL2-F1
#
_cell.length_a   1.000
_cell.length_b   1.000
_cell.length_c   1.000
_cell.angle_alpha   90.00
_cell.angle_beta   90.00
_cell.angle_gamma   90.00
#
_symmetry.space_group_name_H-M   'P 1'
#
loop_
_entity.id
_entity.type
_entity.pdbx_description
1 polymer ?
#
loop_
_entity_poly.entity_id
_entity_poly.type
_entity_poly.pdbx_seq_one_letter_code
_entity_poly.pdbx_strand_id
1 'polypeptide(L)'
;MILPRPQDRGIVVFLLFPSMPYGPRLVTSFGLIAAGVLVQLYAGSFLPGCGLLIAGNLLLLVKGYDNRVDVKAFDPDPHWERAGMEKLEELKVLDQKIRRWDRSALDVSNPLGLVVFVLVAGGLGFMAWNTTGHARTLGLDGIVLLVPHWITGVRSTLRRPNLLVRIETIEAVLDRARRRLRDHNVTLMMLLSGGDTKIPEDVKFRVDIANHDQDFLGLYGQVVINEVQGTSHPYFYVVLVARRGYGLREVFRRYANPSNLTKEFKREGEVEVMVIRQHTTKTKGYATKPAVANDIFHQGLKLAEQVAVKAAA
;
A
#
# COMPACT_ATOMS: atom_id res chain seq x y z
N MET A 1 -7.25 22.79 3.25
CA MET A 1 -8.69 23.11 3.43
C MET A 1 -9.10 22.61 4.80
N ILE A 2 -9.47 23.49 5.74
CA ILE A 2 -9.68 23.18 7.17
C ILE A 2 -10.98 22.40 7.40
N LEU A 3 -11.97 22.57 6.53
CA LEU A 3 -13.24 21.82 6.56
C LEU A 3 -13.30 20.82 5.40
N PRO A 4 -13.67 19.55 5.65
CA PRO A 4 -13.83 18.54 4.59
C PRO A 4 -14.93 18.95 3.60
N ARG A 5 -14.71 18.65 2.31
CA ARG A 5 -15.73 18.84 1.26
C ARG A 5 -16.93 17.93 1.55
N PRO A 6 -18.16 18.25 1.08
CA PRO A 6 -19.33 17.41 1.31
C PRO A 6 -19.14 15.94 0.96
N GLN A 7 -18.35 15.66 -0.08
CA GLN A 7 -17.99 14.33 -0.58
C GLN A 7 -17.06 13.56 0.37
N ASP A 8 -16.26 14.28 1.17
CA ASP A 8 -15.23 13.71 2.06
C ASP A 8 -15.74 13.53 3.50
N ARG A 9 -16.96 14.00 3.82
CA ARG A 9 -17.50 14.02 5.21
C ARG A 9 -17.69 12.62 5.82
N GLY A 10 -17.83 11.58 5.00
CA GLY A 10 -17.94 10.18 5.46
C GLY A 10 -16.60 9.51 5.78
N ILE A 11 -15.49 10.16 5.45
CA ILE A 11 -14.11 9.61 5.53
C ILE A 11 -13.35 10.20 6.74
N VAL A 12 -13.92 11.23 7.38
CA VAL A 12 -13.30 11.95 8.50
C VAL A 12 -13.67 11.30 9.83
N VAL A 13 -12.67 10.75 10.53
CA VAL A 13 -12.85 10.21 11.86
C VAL A 13 -12.44 11.25 12.89
N PHE A 14 -13.39 11.72 13.69
CA PHE A 14 -13.13 12.70 14.74
C PHE A 14 -12.61 12.05 16.03
N LEU A 15 -11.78 12.78 16.78
CA LEU A 15 -11.19 12.31 18.03
C LEU A 15 -12.24 12.24 19.15
N LEU A 16 -13.09 13.27 19.25
CA LEU A 16 -14.15 13.39 20.25
C LEU A 16 -15.52 13.21 19.60
N PHE A 17 -16.38 12.43 20.24
CA PHE A 17 -17.75 12.11 19.82
C PHE A 17 -17.86 11.76 18.31
N PRO A 18 -17.25 10.66 17.83
CA PRO A 18 -17.21 10.33 16.41
C PRO A 18 -18.60 10.16 15.77
N SER A 19 -19.61 9.79 16.55
CA SER A 19 -21.01 9.65 16.11
C SER A 19 -21.78 10.96 15.97
N MET A 20 -21.21 12.09 16.41
CA MET A 20 -21.90 13.39 16.34
C MET A 20 -21.99 13.88 14.89
N PRO A 21 -23.20 14.23 14.39
CA PRO A 21 -23.39 14.75 13.05
C PRO A 21 -22.59 16.03 12.81
N TYR A 22 -22.15 16.22 11.56
CA TYR A 22 -21.23 17.29 11.18
C TYR A 22 -21.77 18.70 11.45
N GLY A 23 -23.05 18.96 11.18
CA GLY A 23 -23.68 20.27 11.40
C GLY A 23 -23.67 20.73 12.87
N PRO A 24 -24.29 19.96 13.78
CA PRO A 24 -24.26 20.24 15.22
C PRO A 24 -22.84 20.36 15.79
N ARG A 25 -21.90 19.56 15.30
CA ARG A 25 -20.48 19.64 15.70
C ARG A 25 -19.91 21.02 15.39
N LEU A 26 -20.09 21.52 14.16
CA LEU A 26 -19.61 22.86 13.79
C LEU A 26 -20.25 23.95 14.63
N VAL A 27 -21.58 23.91 14.79
CA VAL A 27 -22.30 24.92 15.59
C VAL A 27 -21.79 24.94 17.03
N THR A 28 -21.64 23.77 17.66
CA THR A 28 -21.15 23.66 19.04
C THR A 28 -19.70 24.13 19.16
N SER A 29 -18.84 23.72 18.23
CA SER A 29 -17.42 24.07 18.25
C SER A 29 -17.20 25.56 18.06
N PHE A 30 -17.82 26.15 17.02
CA PHE A 30 -17.73 27.58 16.76
C PHE A 30 -18.40 28.41 17.86
N GLY A 31 -19.49 27.92 18.45
CA GLY A 31 -20.13 28.56 19.60
C GLY A 31 -19.20 28.64 20.81
N LEU A 32 -18.51 27.54 21.15
CA LEU A 32 -17.54 27.50 22.25
C LEU A 32 -16.32 28.38 21.97
N ILE A 33 -15.78 28.35 20.74
CA ILE A 33 -14.66 29.21 20.34
C ILE A 33 -15.04 30.68 20.44
N ALA A 34 -16.20 31.08 19.88
CA ALA A 34 -16.67 32.46 19.93
C ALA A 34 -16.89 32.94 21.38
N ALA A 35 -17.51 32.10 22.22
CA ALA A 35 -17.68 32.40 23.64
C ALA A 35 -16.33 32.55 24.37
N GLY A 36 -15.36 31.69 24.09
CA GLY A 36 -14.01 31.77 24.64
C GLY A 36 -13.31 33.08 24.29
N VAL A 37 -13.35 33.48 23.01
CA VAL A 37 -12.78 34.74 22.54
C VAL A 37 -13.45 35.94 23.21
N LEU A 38 -14.79 35.95 23.30
CA LEU A 38 -15.53 37.04 23.97
C LEU A 38 -15.15 37.18 25.45
N VAL A 39 -15.00 36.05 26.15
CA VAL A 39 -14.56 36.03 27.56
C VAL A 39 -13.13 36.57 27.70
N GLN A 40 -12.22 36.22 26.80
CA GLN A 40 -10.84 36.72 26.80
C GLN A 40 -10.76 38.22 26.49
N LEU A 41 -11.58 38.71 25.56
CA LEU A 41 -11.67 40.12 25.24
C LEU A 41 -12.17 40.94 26.44
N TYR A 42 -13.22 40.44 27.11
CA TYR A 42 -13.78 41.09 28.29
C TYR A 42 -12.82 41.08 29.49
N ALA A 43 -12.17 39.94 29.75
CA ALA A 43 -11.27 39.78 30.88
C ALA A 43 -9.85 40.36 30.64
N GLY A 44 -9.54 40.80 29.41
CA GLY A 44 -8.23 41.32 29.03
C GLY A 44 -7.07 40.31 29.17
N SER A 45 -7.38 39.02 29.32
CA SER A 45 -6.41 37.97 29.64
C SER A 45 -6.76 36.67 28.91
N PHE A 46 -5.73 35.85 28.63
CA PHE A 46 -5.87 34.62 27.86
C PHE A 46 -6.56 33.49 28.65
N LEU A 47 -6.27 33.37 29.95
CA LEU A 47 -6.70 32.24 30.79
C LEU A 47 -8.23 32.03 30.84
N PRO A 48 -9.08 33.07 31.03
CA PRO A 48 -10.50 32.88 31.30
C PRO A 48 -11.31 32.24 30.17
N GLY A 49 -10.92 32.43 28.90
CA GLY A 49 -11.59 31.78 27.76
C GLY A 49 -10.83 30.61 27.14
N CYS A 50 -9.61 30.32 27.61
CA CYS A 50 -8.78 29.23 27.09
C CYS A 50 -9.47 27.86 27.19
N GLY A 51 -10.17 27.59 28.28
CA GLY A 51 -10.91 26.33 28.44
C GLY A 51 -12.01 26.13 27.38
N LEU A 52 -12.72 27.21 27.04
CA LEU A 52 -13.77 27.19 26.00
C LEU A 52 -13.17 27.02 24.60
N LEU A 53 -12.04 27.69 24.32
CA LEU A 53 -11.29 27.52 23.09
C LEU A 53 -10.83 26.06 22.91
N ILE A 54 -10.19 25.48 23.92
CA ILE A 54 -9.73 24.09 23.88
C ILE A 54 -10.92 23.14 23.68
N ALA A 55 -12.02 23.32 24.42
CA ALA A 55 -13.20 22.47 24.30
C ALA A 55 -13.82 22.52 22.89
N GLY A 56 -13.97 23.72 22.31
CA GLY A 56 -14.45 23.88 20.95
C GLY A 56 -13.47 23.30 19.92
N ASN A 57 -12.16 23.47 20.15
CA ASN A 57 -11.13 22.95 19.26
C ASN A 57 -11.07 21.41 19.26
N LEU A 58 -11.19 20.77 20.44
CA LEU A 58 -11.20 19.32 20.59
C LEU A 58 -12.32 18.65 19.79
N LEU A 59 -13.48 19.30 19.65
CA LEU A 59 -14.60 18.81 18.85
C LEU A 59 -14.31 18.82 17.34
N LEU A 60 -13.40 19.69 16.89
CA LEU A 60 -12.96 19.81 15.50
C LEU A 60 -11.75 18.92 15.19
N LEU A 61 -11.04 18.42 16.22
CA LEU A 61 -9.90 17.55 16.00
C LEU A 61 -10.31 16.24 15.33
N VAL A 62 -9.65 16.01 14.20
CA VAL A 62 -9.73 14.79 13.42
C VAL A 62 -8.65 13.84 13.94
N LYS A 63 -8.98 12.57 14.20
CA LYS A 63 -8.02 11.51 14.57
C LYS A 63 -7.22 11.04 13.35
N GLY A 64 -7.82 11.19 12.17
CA GLY A 64 -7.23 10.93 10.87
C GLY A 64 -8.31 10.88 9.80
N TYR A 65 -7.88 10.88 8.54
CA TYR A 65 -8.74 10.51 7.43
C TYR A 65 -8.57 9.01 7.20
N ASP A 66 -9.63 8.24 7.43
CA ASP A 66 -9.62 6.81 7.18
C ASP A 66 -10.30 6.54 5.85
N ASN A 67 -9.50 6.44 4.79
CA ASN A 67 -9.97 5.97 3.49
C ASN A 67 -9.69 4.48 3.30
N ARG A 68 -9.44 3.73 4.39
CA ARG A 68 -9.48 2.28 4.33
C ARG A 68 -10.93 1.94 4.06
N VAL A 69 -11.18 1.31 2.91
CA VAL A 69 -12.44 0.60 2.69
C VAL A 69 -12.59 -0.32 3.90
N ASP A 70 -13.67 -0.13 4.66
CA ASP A 70 -14.00 -0.92 5.84
C ASP A 70 -14.02 -2.38 5.37
N VAL A 71 -12.96 -3.15 5.69
CA VAL A 71 -12.80 -4.54 5.25
C VAL A 71 -13.72 -5.39 6.12
N LYS A 72 -15.02 -5.18 5.96
CA LYS A 72 -16.05 -6.05 6.51
C LYS A 72 -16.15 -7.26 5.59
N ALA A 73 -15.98 -8.42 6.21
CA ALA A 73 -15.85 -9.75 5.62
C ALA A 73 -14.48 -10.01 4.95
N PHE A 74 -13.59 -10.59 5.75
CA PHE A 74 -12.54 -11.45 5.23
C PHE A 74 -13.23 -12.66 4.58
N ASP A 75 -13.17 -12.76 3.26
CA ASP A 75 -13.58 -13.95 2.53
C ASP A 75 -12.47 -15.01 2.72
N PRO A 76 -12.76 -16.16 3.36
CA PRO A 76 -11.77 -17.20 3.55
C PRO A 76 -11.40 -17.94 2.25
N ASP A 77 -12.10 -17.70 1.14
CA ASP A 77 -11.81 -18.33 -0.15
C ASP A 77 -11.16 -17.34 -1.15
N PRO A 78 -9.81 -17.32 -1.25
CA PRO A 78 -9.09 -16.43 -2.15
C PRO A 78 -9.33 -16.79 -3.63
N HIS A 79 -10.23 -16.06 -4.28
CA HIS A 79 -10.52 -16.22 -5.70
C HIS A 79 -9.47 -15.49 -6.56
N TRP A 80 -8.63 -16.26 -7.25
CA TRP A 80 -7.71 -15.72 -8.26
C TRP A 80 -8.47 -15.38 -9.54
N GLU A 81 -8.42 -14.12 -9.95
CA GLU A 81 -9.05 -13.64 -11.18
C GLU A 81 -8.01 -13.36 -12.27
N ARG A 82 -8.34 -13.68 -13.53
CA ARG A 82 -7.50 -13.33 -14.68
C ARG A 82 -7.54 -11.82 -14.90
N ALA A 83 -6.35 -11.24 -15.08
CA ALA A 83 -6.18 -9.82 -15.31
C ALA A 83 -5.44 -9.55 -16.64
N GLY A 84 -5.77 -8.44 -17.30
CA GLY A 84 -4.98 -7.93 -18.41
C GLY A 84 -3.78 -7.13 -17.92
N MET A 85 -2.74 -6.98 -18.76
CA MET A 85 -1.58 -6.12 -18.46
C MET A 85 -2.00 -4.66 -18.22
N GLU A 86 -3.07 -4.20 -18.88
CA GLU A 86 -3.67 -2.88 -18.69
C GLU A 86 -4.06 -2.63 -17.23
N LYS A 87 -4.48 -3.68 -16.52
CA LYS A 87 -4.91 -3.57 -15.12
C LYS A 87 -3.75 -3.25 -14.18
N LEU A 88 -2.52 -3.69 -14.52
CA LEU A 88 -1.32 -3.31 -13.78
C LEU A 88 -1.04 -1.81 -13.91
N GLU A 89 -1.19 -1.28 -15.13
CA GLU A 89 -1.00 0.15 -15.40
C GLU A 89 -2.05 1.00 -14.68
N GLU A 90 -3.32 0.57 -14.68
CA GLU A 90 -4.38 1.23 -13.90
C GLU A 90 -4.03 1.33 -12.41
N LEU A 91 -3.47 0.26 -11.82
CA LEU A 91 -3.07 0.24 -10.41
C LEU A 91 -1.92 1.20 -10.11
N LYS A 92 -0.94 1.29 -11.01
CA LYS A 92 0.15 2.26 -10.89
C LYS A 92 -0.33 3.70 -11.00
N VAL A 93 -1.20 3.98 -11.98
CA VAL A 93 -1.79 5.30 -12.17
C VAL A 93 -2.61 5.69 -10.94
N LEU A 94 -3.36 4.75 -10.37
CA LEU A 94 -4.11 4.96 -9.14
C LEU A 94 -3.17 5.31 -7.96
N ASP A 95 -2.10 4.56 -7.74
CA ASP A 95 -1.12 4.90 -6.69
C ASP A 95 -0.50 6.28 -6.94
N GLN A 96 -0.09 6.60 -8.17
CA GLN A 96 0.45 7.92 -8.50
C GLN A 96 -0.54 9.07 -8.23
N LYS A 97 -1.85 8.83 -8.44
CA LYS A 97 -2.89 9.81 -8.07
C LYS A 97 -2.98 9.95 -6.55
N ILE A 98 -2.93 8.84 -5.80
CA ILE A 98 -2.90 8.86 -4.33
C ILE A 98 -1.67 9.61 -3.82
N ARG A 99 -0.48 9.38 -4.40
CA ARG A 99 0.77 10.11 -4.06
C ARG A 99 0.67 11.61 -4.24
N ARG A 100 0.02 12.05 -5.32
CA ARG A 100 -0.15 13.48 -5.62
C ARG A 100 -1.15 14.13 -4.68
N TRP A 101 -2.12 13.38 -4.20
CA TRP A 101 -3.13 13.86 -3.24
C TRP A 101 -2.55 14.11 -1.83
N ASP A 102 -1.42 13.49 -1.51
CA ASP A 102 -0.70 13.58 -0.23
C ASP A 102 0.18 14.85 -0.07
N ARG A 103 -0.15 15.94 -0.78
CA ARG A 103 0.63 17.20 -0.80
C ARG A 103 -0.13 18.36 -0.15
N SER A 104 -0.83 18.11 0.95
CA SER A 104 -1.60 19.14 1.64
C SER A 104 -0.71 20.06 2.48
N ALA A 105 -0.85 21.38 2.32
CA ALA A 105 -0.16 22.37 3.16
C ALA A 105 -0.56 22.35 4.64
N LEU A 106 -1.65 21.63 4.98
CA LEU A 106 -2.14 21.46 6.35
C LEU A 106 -1.72 20.11 6.97
N ASP A 107 -0.86 19.35 6.31
CA ASP A 107 -0.37 18.06 6.80
C ASP A 107 1.14 18.13 7.03
N VAL A 108 1.57 18.02 8.28
CA VAL A 108 2.99 18.11 8.68
C VAL A 108 3.83 16.96 8.14
N SER A 109 3.21 15.86 7.68
CA SER A 109 3.92 14.68 7.15
C SER A 109 4.61 14.91 5.81
N ASN A 110 4.35 16.04 5.13
CA ASN A 110 5.01 16.40 3.88
C ASN A 110 5.83 17.71 4.00
N PRO A 111 6.86 17.90 3.14
CA PRO A 111 7.76 19.06 3.24
C PRO A 111 7.06 20.41 3.12
N LEU A 112 6.02 20.52 2.28
CA LEU A 112 5.26 21.76 2.12
C LEU A 112 4.48 22.09 3.39
N GLY A 113 3.80 21.11 3.98
CA GLY A 113 3.07 21.30 5.22
C GLY A 113 3.98 21.58 6.42
N LEU A 114 5.20 21.02 6.46
CA LEU A 114 6.21 21.37 7.45
C LEU A 114 6.64 22.85 7.32
N VAL A 115 6.93 23.32 6.10
CA VAL A 115 7.32 24.73 5.87
C VAL A 115 6.19 25.67 6.29
N VAL A 116 4.95 25.38 5.87
CA VAL A 116 3.78 26.19 6.23
C VAL A 116 3.52 26.16 7.73
N PHE A 117 3.67 25.00 8.38
CA PHE A 117 3.56 24.86 9.83
C PHE A 117 4.59 25.74 10.55
N VAL A 118 5.86 25.68 10.15
CA VAL A 118 6.93 26.49 10.76
C VAL A 118 6.66 27.98 10.58
N LEU A 119 6.22 28.41 9.39
CA LEU A 119 5.90 29.83 9.14
C LEU A 119 4.71 30.31 9.98
N VAL A 120 3.64 29.52 10.06
CA VAL A 120 2.42 29.90 10.79
C VAL A 120 2.65 29.81 12.30
N ALA A 121 3.14 28.68 12.81
CA ALA A 121 3.41 28.51 14.24
C ALA A 121 4.53 29.44 14.72
N GLY A 122 5.58 29.62 13.92
CA GLY A 122 6.66 30.56 14.18
C GLY A 122 6.18 32.01 14.18
N GLY A 123 5.35 32.42 13.21
CA GLY A 123 4.78 33.76 13.15
C GLY A 123 3.84 34.07 14.32
N LEU A 124 2.96 33.13 14.68
CA LEU A 124 2.07 33.28 15.83
C LEU A 124 2.84 33.28 17.16
N GLY A 125 3.87 32.43 17.29
CA GLY A 125 4.76 32.40 18.44
C GLY A 125 5.56 33.70 18.59
N PHE A 126 6.09 34.22 17.48
CA PHE A 126 6.78 35.51 17.45
C PHE A 126 5.86 36.66 17.87
N MET A 127 4.62 36.68 17.36
CA MET A 127 3.62 37.67 17.76
C MET A 127 3.28 37.56 19.25
N ALA A 128 3.06 36.35 19.77
CA ALA A 128 2.78 36.11 21.18
C ALA A 128 3.95 36.48 22.11
N TRP A 129 5.19 36.44 21.62
CA TRP A 129 6.38 36.79 22.37
C TRP A 129 6.66 38.31 22.39
N ASN A 130 6.47 38.97 21.25
CA ASN A 130 6.89 40.38 21.08
C ASN A 130 5.77 41.40 21.33
N THR A 131 4.53 40.96 21.54
CA THR A 131 3.40 41.86 21.79
C THR A 131 2.81 41.67 23.19
N THR A 132 2.02 42.64 23.63
CA THR A 132 1.31 42.63 24.92
C THR A 132 -0.19 42.87 24.74
N GLY A 133 -0.98 42.59 25.77
CA GLY A 133 -2.43 42.80 25.73
C GLY A 133 -3.13 41.90 24.70
N HIS A 134 -4.14 42.44 24.01
CA HIS A 134 -4.98 41.67 23.09
C HIS A 134 -4.22 41.03 21.91
N ALA A 135 -3.13 41.66 21.44
CA ALA A 135 -2.30 41.11 20.37
C ALA A 135 -1.59 39.81 20.80
N ARG A 136 -1.14 39.74 22.06
CA ARG A 136 -0.55 38.53 22.63
C ARG A 136 -1.58 37.42 22.77
N THR A 137 -2.77 37.76 23.27
CA THR A 137 -3.88 36.82 23.42
C THR A 137 -4.26 36.21 22.08
N LEU A 138 -4.39 37.04 21.03
CA LEU A 138 -4.71 36.57 19.68
C LEU A 138 -3.64 35.63 19.11
N GLY A 139 -2.36 35.86 19.42
CA GLY A 139 -1.28 34.95 19.02
C GLY A 139 -1.37 33.58 19.71
N LEU A 140 -1.67 33.58 21.00
CA LEU A 140 -1.87 32.35 21.77
C LEU A 140 -3.13 31.59 21.33
N ASP A 141 -4.23 32.29 21.07
CA ASP A 141 -5.48 31.70 20.56
C ASP A 141 -5.24 31.07 19.18
N GLY A 142 -4.49 31.76 18.30
CA GLY A 142 -4.07 31.23 17.02
C GLY A 142 -3.28 29.93 17.16
N ILE A 143 -2.34 29.85 18.10
CA ILE A 143 -1.58 28.62 18.37
C ILE A 143 -2.52 27.50 18.83
N VAL A 144 -3.37 27.77 19.82
CA VAL A 144 -4.30 26.77 20.38
C VAL A 144 -5.26 26.25 19.33
N LEU A 145 -5.79 27.12 18.48
CA LEU A 145 -6.75 26.75 17.44
C LEU A 145 -6.09 26.06 16.26
N LEU A 146 -4.93 26.53 15.80
CA LEU A 146 -4.35 26.08 14.53
C LEU A 146 -3.43 24.87 14.73
N VAL A 147 -2.44 24.94 15.63
CA VAL A 147 -1.37 23.93 15.75
C VAL A 147 -1.89 22.49 15.89
N PRO A 148 -2.89 22.19 16.74
CA PRO A 148 -3.40 20.83 16.89
C PRO A 148 -3.90 20.22 15.57
N HIS A 149 -4.47 21.01 14.66
CA HIS A 149 -4.99 20.51 13.39
C HIS A 149 -3.90 20.03 12.42
N TRP A 150 -2.68 20.58 12.50
CA TRP A 150 -1.54 20.08 11.70
C TRP A 150 -1.01 18.74 12.22
N ILE A 151 -1.18 18.47 13.52
CA ILE A 151 -0.68 17.25 14.18
C ILE A 151 -1.70 16.12 14.07
N THR A 152 -2.99 16.40 14.28
CA THR A 152 -4.02 15.35 14.27
C THR A 152 -4.66 15.14 12.90
N GLY A 153 -4.56 16.11 11.99
CA GLY A 153 -5.14 16.07 10.64
C GLY A 153 -4.37 15.23 9.61
N VAL A 154 -3.43 14.38 10.04
CA VAL A 154 -2.62 13.56 9.13
C VAL A 154 -3.51 12.60 8.35
N ARG A 155 -3.40 12.63 7.03
CA ARG A 155 -4.17 11.75 6.13
C ARG A 155 -3.49 10.39 6.03
N SER A 156 -4.05 9.36 6.68
CA SER A 156 -3.58 7.99 6.45
C SER A 156 -4.26 7.42 5.21
N THR A 157 -3.60 7.47 4.05
CA THR A 157 -4.07 6.76 2.86
C THR A 157 -3.65 5.30 2.92
N LEU A 158 -4.55 4.37 2.56
CA LEU A 158 -4.21 2.95 2.42
C LEU A 158 -3.34 2.79 1.17
N ARG A 159 -2.02 2.93 1.33
CA ARG A 159 -1.05 2.60 0.29
C ARG A 159 -0.63 1.15 0.47
N ARG A 160 -0.61 0.38 -0.62
CA ARG A 160 -0.08 -0.99 -0.66
C ARG A 160 1.25 -1.00 -1.40
N PRO A 161 2.34 -0.46 -0.81
CA PRO A 161 3.64 -0.37 -1.48
C PRO A 161 4.15 -1.75 -1.92
N ASN A 162 3.84 -2.78 -1.15
CA ASN A 162 4.21 -4.17 -1.43
C ASN A 162 3.60 -4.69 -2.74
N LEU A 163 2.37 -4.31 -3.07
CA LEU A 163 1.73 -4.70 -4.34
C LEU A 163 2.46 -4.07 -5.53
N LEU A 164 2.83 -2.80 -5.43
CA LEU A 164 3.56 -2.10 -6.50
C LEU A 164 4.93 -2.72 -6.75
N VAL A 165 5.66 -3.05 -5.69
CA VAL A 165 6.95 -3.74 -5.81
C VAL A 165 6.81 -5.09 -6.53
N ARG A 166 5.72 -5.85 -6.27
CA ARG A 166 5.43 -7.10 -6.98
C ARG A 166 5.17 -6.84 -8.47
N ILE A 167 4.34 -5.84 -8.79
CA ILE A 167 4.00 -5.45 -10.17
C ILE A 167 5.26 -5.05 -10.94
N GLU A 168 6.08 -4.15 -10.39
CA GLU A 168 7.32 -3.68 -11.02
C GLU A 168 8.31 -4.84 -11.24
N THR A 169 8.39 -5.77 -10.30
CA THR A 169 9.26 -6.95 -10.43
C THR A 169 8.77 -7.89 -11.54
N ILE A 170 7.45 -8.14 -11.62
CA ILE A 170 6.85 -8.99 -12.65
C ILE A 170 7.06 -8.39 -14.04
N GLU A 171 6.76 -7.11 -14.22
CA GLU A 171 6.97 -6.43 -15.50
C GLU A 171 8.43 -6.45 -15.92
N ALA A 172 9.37 -6.17 -15.01
CA ALA A 172 10.80 -6.19 -15.32
C ALA A 172 11.28 -7.57 -15.80
N VAL A 173 10.69 -8.66 -15.27
CA VAL A 173 10.96 -10.03 -15.72
C VAL A 173 10.33 -10.29 -17.09
N LEU A 174 9.05 -9.94 -17.27
CA LEU A 174 8.30 -10.16 -18.51
C LEU A 174 8.89 -9.37 -19.68
N ASP A 175 9.26 -8.11 -19.48
CA ASP A 175 9.83 -7.25 -20.52
C ASP A 175 11.17 -7.79 -21.03
N ARG A 176 12.02 -8.28 -20.13
CA ARG A 176 13.30 -8.89 -20.53
C ARG A 176 13.11 -10.22 -21.24
N ALA A 177 12.09 -10.99 -20.88
CA ALA A 177 11.76 -12.24 -21.53
C ALA A 177 10.84 -12.10 -22.76
N ARG A 178 10.38 -10.90 -23.09
CA ARG A 178 9.37 -10.62 -24.12
C ARG A 178 9.65 -11.27 -25.47
N ARG A 179 10.91 -11.34 -25.90
CA ARG A 179 11.31 -12.00 -27.17
C ARG A 179 11.04 -13.50 -27.15
N ARG A 180 11.31 -14.15 -26.03
CA ARG A 180 11.18 -15.60 -25.86
C ARG A 180 9.75 -16.01 -25.51
N LEU A 181 8.96 -15.08 -24.96
CA LEU A 181 7.54 -15.28 -24.66
C LEU A 181 6.61 -15.05 -25.86
N ARG A 182 7.12 -14.65 -27.05
CA ARG A 182 6.28 -14.37 -28.23
C ARG A 182 5.43 -15.57 -28.66
N ASP A 183 5.99 -16.77 -28.50
CA ASP A 183 5.34 -18.02 -28.89
C ASP A 183 4.53 -18.62 -27.73
N HIS A 184 4.34 -17.90 -26.63
CA HIS A 184 3.68 -18.38 -25.42
C HIS A 184 2.59 -17.43 -24.99
N ASN A 185 1.56 -17.94 -24.32
CA ASN A 185 0.51 -17.10 -23.77
C ASN A 185 0.84 -16.75 -22.32
N VAL A 186 0.84 -15.46 -21.99
CA VAL A 186 1.10 -14.97 -20.63
C VAL A 186 -0.20 -14.44 -20.04
N THR A 187 -0.67 -15.09 -18.98
CA THR A 187 -1.87 -14.69 -18.24
C THR A 187 -1.47 -14.10 -16.90
N LEU A 188 -1.85 -12.85 -16.61
CA LEU A 188 -1.76 -12.31 -15.26
C LEU A 188 -2.93 -12.81 -14.43
N MET A 189 -2.66 -13.05 -13.15
CA MET A 189 -3.65 -13.42 -12.16
C MET A 189 -3.52 -12.49 -10.97
N MET A 190 -4.64 -11.94 -10.53
CA MET A 190 -4.69 -11.10 -9.34
C MET A 190 -5.51 -11.79 -8.27
N LEU A 191 -5.02 -11.73 -7.04
CA LEU A 191 -5.79 -12.07 -5.88
C LEU A 191 -6.58 -10.84 -5.45
N LEU A 192 -7.89 -10.95 -5.39
CA LEU A 192 -8.77 -9.87 -4.94
C LEU A 192 -9.28 -10.19 -3.54
N SER A 193 -9.34 -9.16 -2.70
CA SER A 193 -9.76 -9.22 -1.29
C SER A 193 -10.79 -8.11 -1.03
N GLY A 194 -11.69 -8.34 -0.06
CA GLY A 194 -12.76 -7.41 0.30
C GLY A 194 -14.11 -7.81 -0.27
N GLY A 195 -15.18 -7.51 0.48
CA GLY A 195 -16.56 -7.86 0.13
C GLY A 195 -17.07 -7.09 -1.10
N ASP A 196 -17.85 -6.03 -0.90
CA ASP A 196 -18.51 -5.32 -2.00
C ASP A 196 -17.53 -4.58 -2.94
N THR A 197 -16.34 -4.23 -2.44
CA THR A 197 -15.27 -3.61 -3.23
C THR A 197 -14.09 -4.55 -3.32
N LYS A 198 -13.84 -5.09 -4.52
CA LYS A 198 -12.69 -5.95 -4.80
C LYS A 198 -11.40 -5.14 -4.83
N ILE A 199 -10.49 -5.43 -3.91
CA ILE A 199 -9.20 -4.75 -3.77
C ILE A 199 -8.08 -5.76 -4.07
N PRO A 200 -7.17 -5.47 -5.01
CA PRO A 200 -6.06 -6.37 -5.31
C PRO A 200 -5.08 -6.46 -4.13
N GLU A 201 -4.75 -7.70 -3.79
CA GLU A 201 -3.83 -8.06 -2.70
C GLU A 201 -2.55 -8.67 -3.23
N ASP A 202 -2.63 -9.47 -4.29
CA ASP A 202 -1.48 -10.14 -4.87
C ASP A 202 -1.57 -10.19 -6.40
N VAL A 203 -0.42 -10.32 -7.04
CA VAL A 203 -0.28 -10.52 -8.49
C VAL A 203 0.73 -11.63 -8.72
N LYS A 204 0.37 -12.55 -9.62
CA LYS A 204 1.29 -13.51 -10.22
C LYS A 204 0.99 -13.64 -11.70
N PHE A 205 1.86 -14.30 -12.43
CA PHE A 205 1.61 -14.59 -13.84
C PHE A 205 1.82 -16.06 -14.15
N ARG A 206 1.12 -16.55 -15.17
CA ARG A 206 1.28 -17.88 -15.74
C ARG A 206 1.72 -17.75 -17.19
N VAL A 207 2.69 -18.57 -17.56
CA VAL A 207 3.09 -18.80 -18.94
C VAL A 207 2.54 -20.16 -19.35
N ASP A 208 1.62 -20.12 -20.30
CA ASP A 208 1.10 -21.28 -21.01
C ASP A 208 2.02 -21.52 -22.22
N ILE A 209 2.78 -22.61 -22.14
CA ILE A 209 3.75 -22.99 -23.18
C ILE A 209 2.98 -23.41 -24.44
N ALA A 210 3.43 -23.00 -25.62
CA ALA A 210 2.80 -23.42 -26.87
C ALA A 210 2.90 -24.94 -27.05
N ASN A 211 1.83 -25.54 -27.55
CA ASN A 211 1.74 -26.98 -27.81
C ASN A 211 2.03 -27.85 -26.56
N HIS A 212 1.67 -27.36 -25.37
CA HIS A 212 1.83 -28.12 -24.13
C HIS A 212 0.85 -29.30 -24.04
N ASP A 213 1.28 -30.35 -23.36
CA ASP A 213 0.44 -31.45 -22.88
C ASP A 213 -0.56 -30.91 -21.85
N GLN A 214 -1.82 -31.34 -21.93
CA GLN A 214 -2.91 -30.86 -21.06
C GLN A 214 -2.68 -31.11 -19.57
N ASP A 215 -1.83 -32.07 -19.24
CA ASP A 215 -1.45 -32.38 -17.86
C ASP A 215 -0.35 -31.44 -17.34
N PHE A 216 0.30 -30.65 -18.19
CA PHE A 216 1.15 -29.55 -17.78
C PHE A 216 0.32 -28.27 -17.58
N LEU A 217 0.12 -27.85 -16.33
CA LEU A 217 -0.79 -26.76 -15.98
C LEU A 217 -0.17 -25.36 -16.16
N GLY A 218 1.15 -25.29 -16.35
CA GLY A 218 1.86 -24.07 -16.72
C GLY A 218 3.07 -23.75 -15.84
N LEU A 219 3.78 -22.70 -16.24
CA LEU A 219 4.86 -22.08 -15.49
C LEU A 219 4.35 -20.80 -14.82
N TYR A 220 4.48 -20.70 -13.51
CA TYR A 220 4.01 -19.55 -12.74
C TYR A 220 5.19 -18.76 -12.23
N GLY A 221 5.18 -17.44 -12.41
CA GLY A 221 6.11 -16.51 -11.76
C GLY A 221 5.42 -15.77 -10.62
N GLN A 222 6.05 -15.76 -9.43
CA GLN A 222 5.48 -15.19 -8.21
C GLN A 222 6.51 -14.32 -7.48
N VAL A 223 6.05 -13.27 -6.82
CA VAL A 223 6.86 -12.38 -5.99
C VAL A 223 6.28 -12.35 -4.58
N VAL A 224 7.05 -12.83 -3.61
CA VAL A 224 6.73 -12.68 -2.19
C VAL A 224 7.52 -11.50 -1.64
N ILE A 225 6.96 -10.77 -0.67
CA ILE A 225 7.68 -9.71 0.03
C ILE A 225 8.17 -10.25 1.36
N ASN A 226 9.49 -10.21 1.55
CA ASN A 226 10.12 -10.51 2.82
C ASN A 226 10.34 -9.20 3.59
N GLU A 227 9.80 -9.09 4.79
CA GLU A 227 10.06 -7.96 5.68
C GLU A 227 11.27 -8.27 6.55
N VAL A 228 12.35 -7.50 6.38
CA VAL A 228 13.57 -7.64 7.19
C VAL A 228 13.90 -6.28 7.80
N GLN A 229 13.87 -6.19 9.13
CA GLN A 229 14.16 -4.95 9.87
C GLN A 229 13.31 -3.74 9.40
N GLY A 230 12.05 -3.98 9.03
CA GLY A 230 11.14 -2.94 8.53
C GLY A 230 11.39 -2.49 7.09
N THR A 231 12.28 -3.17 6.37
CA THR A 231 12.47 -3.00 4.92
C THR A 231 11.86 -4.17 4.16
N SER A 232 10.97 -3.85 3.21
CA SER A 232 10.31 -4.79 2.32
C SER A 232 11.25 -5.19 1.18
N HIS A 233 11.49 -6.49 1.02
CA HIS A 233 12.37 -7.04 0.00
C HIS A 233 11.62 -8.00 -0.94
N PRO A 234 11.61 -7.76 -2.27
CA PRO A 234 10.98 -8.69 -3.20
C PRO A 234 11.79 -9.97 -3.31
N TYR A 235 11.11 -11.10 -3.28
CA TYR A 235 11.68 -12.42 -3.47
C TYR A 235 10.92 -13.14 -4.58
N PHE A 236 11.57 -13.27 -5.74
CA PHE A 236 10.98 -13.85 -6.93
C PHE A 236 11.33 -15.32 -7.05
N TYR A 237 10.35 -16.12 -7.47
CA TYR A 237 10.53 -17.53 -7.78
C TYR A 237 9.57 -17.96 -8.88
N VAL A 238 9.88 -19.10 -9.48
CA VAL A 238 9.02 -19.75 -10.45
C VAL A 238 8.57 -21.11 -9.98
N VAL A 239 7.41 -21.52 -10.45
CA VAL A 239 6.74 -22.76 -10.08
C VAL A 239 6.26 -23.44 -11.35
N LEU A 240 6.74 -24.64 -11.63
CA LEU A 240 6.19 -25.52 -12.64
C LEU A 240 5.11 -26.36 -11.97
N VAL A 241 3.92 -26.38 -12.57
CA VAL A 241 2.77 -27.12 -12.05
C VAL A 241 2.28 -28.10 -13.10
N ALA A 242 2.07 -29.35 -12.72
CA ALA A 242 1.48 -30.37 -13.58
C ALA A 242 0.54 -31.25 -12.77
N ARG A 243 -0.34 -32.01 -13.43
CA ARG A 243 -1.16 -33.01 -12.77
C ARG A 243 -0.29 -34.09 -12.13
N ARG A 244 -0.81 -34.69 -11.07
CA ARG A 244 -0.15 -35.78 -10.38
C ARG A 244 0.15 -36.93 -11.36
N GLY A 245 1.40 -37.44 -11.32
CA GLY A 245 1.84 -38.50 -12.21
C GLY A 245 2.45 -38.03 -13.54
N TYR A 246 2.50 -36.72 -13.79
CA TYR A 246 3.10 -36.16 -15.00
C TYR A 246 4.62 -36.45 -15.13
N GLY A 247 5.33 -36.57 -14.00
CA GLY A 247 6.76 -36.89 -14.00
C GLY A 247 7.67 -35.71 -13.67
N LEU A 248 7.15 -34.67 -12.99
CA LEU A 248 7.98 -33.54 -12.55
C LEU A 248 9.06 -33.97 -11.53
N ARG A 249 8.87 -35.10 -10.85
CA ARG A 249 9.86 -35.67 -9.93
C ARG A 249 11.14 -36.11 -10.65
N GLU A 250 11.02 -36.68 -11.84
CA GLU A 250 12.14 -37.13 -12.67
C GLU A 250 12.91 -35.92 -13.20
N VAL A 251 12.17 -34.90 -13.66
CA VAL A 251 12.72 -33.60 -14.06
C VAL A 251 13.49 -32.97 -12.91
N PHE A 252 12.89 -32.91 -11.72
CA PHE A 252 13.55 -32.41 -10.52
C PHE A 252 14.86 -33.14 -10.23
N ARG A 253 14.89 -34.48 -10.37
CA ARG A 253 16.10 -35.27 -10.12
C ARG A 253 17.20 -35.00 -11.16
N ARG A 254 16.85 -34.86 -12.44
CA ARG A 254 17.80 -34.66 -13.55
C ARG A 254 18.30 -33.23 -13.69
N TYR A 255 17.50 -32.24 -13.27
CA TYR A 255 17.86 -30.83 -13.43
C TYR A 255 19.07 -30.45 -12.55
N ALA A 256 20.23 -30.23 -13.14
CA ALA A 256 21.38 -29.69 -12.44
C ALA A 256 21.18 -28.18 -12.21
N ASN A 257 20.90 -27.79 -10.97
CA ASN A 257 20.68 -26.38 -10.64
C ASN A 257 22.02 -25.62 -10.56
N PRO A 258 22.07 -24.39 -11.07
CA PRO A 258 23.17 -23.46 -10.78
C PRO A 258 23.36 -23.29 -9.27
N SER A 259 24.60 -23.04 -8.82
CA SER A 259 24.96 -22.94 -7.40
C SER A 259 24.24 -21.82 -6.64
N ASN A 260 23.77 -20.79 -7.35
CA ASN A 260 23.01 -19.67 -6.80
C ASN A 260 21.48 -19.94 -6.71
N LEU A 261 21.00 -21.08 -7.19
CA LEU A 261 19.58 -21.43 -7.21
C LEU A 261 19.29 -22.67 -6.35
N THR A 262 18.08 -22.75 -5.81
CA THR A 262 17.55 -23.90 -5.09
C THR A 262 16.31 -24.40 -5.82
N LYS A 263 16.19 -25.72 -5.91
CA LYS A 263 15.02 -26.42 -6.46
C LYS A 263 14.29 -27.17 -5.34
N GLU A 264 12.98 -27.18 -5.38
CA GLU A 264 12.14 -27.98 -4.49
C GLU A 264 11.09 -28.74 -5.28
N PHE A 265 10.72 -29.92 -4.80
CA PHE A 265 9.63 -30.72 -5.35
C PHE A 265 8.64 -31.05 -4.24
N LYS A 266 7.35 -30.86 -4.53
CA LYS A 266 6.25 -31.15 -3.61
C LYS A 266 5.07 -31.75 -4.39
N ARG A 267 4.23 -32.48 -3.67
CA ARG A 267 2.93 -32.96 -4.15
C ARG A 267 1.87 -32.33 -3.26
N GLU A 268 0.88 -31.71 -3.89
CA GLU A 268 -0.18 -30.98 -3.20
C GLU A 268 -1.51 -31.31 -3.86
N GLY A 269 -2.38 -32.04 -3.15
CA GLY A 269 -3.61 -32.59 -3.72
C GLY A 269 -3.37 -33.39 -5.00
N GLU A 270 -3.99 -32.93 -6.09
CA GLU A 270 -3.97 -33.54 -7.43
C GLU A 270 -2.86 -33.01 -8.36
N VAL A 271 -1.91 -32.24 -7.83
CA VAL A 271 -0.81 -31.65 -8.62
C VAL A 271 0.59 -32.00 -8.09
N GLU A 272 1.53 -32.04 -9.02
CA GLU A 272 2.96 -32.02 -8.79
C GLU A 272 3.49 -30.61 -9.00
N VAL A 273 4.37 -30.19 -8.09
CA VAL A 273 4.89 -28.82 -8.05
C VAL A 273 6.42 -28.87 -7.97
N MET A 274 7.08 -28.18 -8.89
CA MET A 274 8.53 -27.95 -8.85
C MET A 274 8.81 -26.45 -8.75
N VAL A 275 9.48 -26.03 -7.68
CA VAL A 275 9.83 -24.63 -7.43
C VAL A 275 11.30 -24.41 -7.77
N ILE A 276 11.61 -23.32 -8.46
CA ILE A 276 12.98 -22.83 -8.66
C ILE A 276 13.06 -21.43 -8.06
N ARG A 277 13.98 -21.24 -7.12
CA ARG A 277 14.14 -20.00 -6.37
C ARG A 277 15.60 -19.69 -6.09
N GLN A 278 15.88 -18.45 -5.71
CA GLN A 278 17.24 -18.06 -5.29
C GLN A 278 17.65 -18.82 -4.04
N HIS A 279 18.88 -19.33 -4.01
CA HIS A 279 19.45 -19.90 -2.80
C HIS A 279 19.62 -18.82 -1.72
N THR A 280 19.16 -19.11 -0.51
CA THR A 280 19.21 -18.17 0.62
C THR A 280 20.04 -18.77 1.76
N THR A 281 20.75 -17.90 2.47
CA THR A 281 21.48 -18.24 3.70
C THR A 281 20.94 -17.36 4.84
N LYS A 282 21.35 -17.66 6.08
CA LYS A 282 20.97 -16.84 7.24
C LYS A 282 21.32 -15.35 7.09
N THR A 283 22.25 -14.98 6.21
CA THR A 283 22.72 -13.60 6.02
C THR A 283 22.51 -13.04 4.61
N LYS A 284 22.06 -13.84 3.63
CA LYS A 284 21.93 -13.42 2.21
C LYS A 284 20.76 -14.08 1.50
N GLY A 285 20.26 -13.41 0.45
CA GLY A 285 19.25 -13.98 -0.45
C GLY A 285 17.80 -13.72 -0.07
N TYR A 286 17.55 -12.93 0.97
CA TYR A 286 16.20 -12.48 1.34
C TYR A 286 15.54 -11.56 0.30
N ALA A 287 16.34 -11.00 -0.61
CA ALA A 287 15.90 -10.18 -1.73
C ALA A 287 16.43 -10.75 -3.05
N THR A 288 15.56 -10.85 -4.04
CA THR A 288 15.90 -11.24 -5.41
C THR A 288 16.13 -9.99 -6.24
N LYS A 289 17.40 -9.77 -6.63
CA LYS A 289 17.75 -8.67 -7.52
C LYS A 289 17.16 -8.90 -8.92
N PRO A 290 16.87 -7.85 -9.71
CA PRO A 290 16.26 -8.00 -11.02
C PRO A 290 17.01 -8.94 -11.97
N ALA A 291 18.35 -8.93 -11.95
CA ALA A 291 19.15 -9.87 -12.76
C ALA A 291 18.89 -11.33 -12.37
N VAL A 292 18.91 -11.63 -11.07
CA VAL A 292 18.66 -12.98 -10.53
C VAL A 292 17.21 -13.41 -10.79
N ALA A 293 16.24 -12.49 -10.71
CA ALA A 293 14.86 -12.78 -11.04
C ALA A 293 14.72 -13.25 -12.50
N ASN A 294 15.40 -12.59 -13.45
CA ASN A 294 15.39 -13.04 -14.84
C ASN A 294 16.09 -14.39 -15.00
N ASP A 295 17.21 -14.61 -14.31
CA ASP A 295 17.92 -15.90 -14.39
C ASP A 295 17.02 -17.04 -13.92
N ILE A 296 16.34 -16.86 -12.78
CA ILE A 296 15.34 -17.81 -12.26
C ILE A 296 14.24 -18.04 -13.30
N PHE A 297 13.71 -16.95 -13.87
CA PHE A 297 12.66 -17.05 -14.86
C PHE A 297 13.09 -17.78 -16.13
N HIS A 298 14.26 -17.45 -16.67
CA HIS A 298 14.83 -18.09 -17.85
C HIS A 298 15.10 -19.58 -17.63
N GLN A 299 15.60 -19.95 -16.46
CA GLN A 299 15.80 -21.35 -16.08
C GLN A 299 14.47 -22.10 -16.00
N GLY A 300 13.46 -21.50 -15.36
CA GLY A 300 12.12 -22.06 -15.29
C GLY A 300 11.46 -22.20 -16.66
N LEU A 301 11.58 -21.18 -17.51
CA LEU A 301 11.03 -21.18 -18.86
C LEU A 301 11.68 -22.23 -19.75
N LYS A 302 13.02 -22.34 -19.70
CA LYS A 302 13.75 -23.40 -20.41
C LYS A 302 13.30 -24.80 -19.97
N LEU A 303 13.14 -25.00 -18.66
CA LEU A 303 12.70 -26.27 -18.14
C LEU A 303 11.25 -26.55 -18.53
N ALA A 304 10.38 -25.55 -18.49
CA ALA A 304 8.99 -25.67 -18.90
C ALA A 304 8.87 -26.02 -20.39
N GLU A 305 9.61 -25.36 -21.28
CA GLU A 305 9.65 -25.69 -22.71
C GLU A 305 10.08 -27.15 -22.97
N GLN A 306 11.04 -27.66 -22.20
CA GLN A 306 11.52 -29.04 -22.34
C GLN A 306 10.51 -30.09 -21.84
N VAL A 307 9.76 -29.73 -20.80
CA VAL A 307 8.92 -30.67 -20.06
C VAL A 307 7.48 -30.65 -20.57
N ALA A 308 6.99 -29.48 -20.98
CA ALA A 308 5.59 -29.25 -21.34
C ALA A 308 5.13 -30.06 -22.56
N VAL A 309 6.01 -30.45 -23.48
CA VAL A 309 5.63 -31.10 -24.75
C VAL A 309 5.44 -32.62 -24.61
N LYS A 310 5.67 -33.20 -23.41
CA LYS A 310 5.83 -34.65 -23.19
C LYS A 310 6.98 -35.21 -24.05
N ALA A 311 8.11 -35.53 -23.41
CA ALA A 311 9.00 -36.51 -24.02
C ALA A 311 8.19 -37.80 -24.11
N ALA A 312 7.88 -38.25 -25.34
CA ALA A 312 7.30 -39.55 -25.58
C ALA A 312 8.05 -40.59 -24.74
N ALA A 313 7.36 -41.16 -23.76
CA ALA A 313 7.77 -42.40 -23.11
C ALA A 313 7.34 -43.56 -24.00
#